data_AF-A6UPT4-F1
#
_entry.id   AF-A6UPT4-F1
#
_cell.length_a   1.000
_cell.length_b   1.000
_cell.length_c   1.000
_cell.angle_alpha   90.00
_cell.angle_beta   90.00
_cell.angle_gamma   90.00
#
_symmetry.space_group_name_H-M   'P 1'
#
loop_
_entity.id
_entity.type
_entity.pdbx_description
1 polymer ?
#
loop_
_entity_poly.entity_id
_entity_poly.type
_entity_poly.pdbx_seq_one_letter_code
_entity_poly.pdbx_strand_id
1 'polypeptide(L)'
;MQYENTNKEQSNLSDVAQDIQKFKKYIRTEKKGDERPKVVVMGRSNVGKSTFVKAVTGENVRVGKKPGVTLKITEYDMGTYLLVDLPGFGYMEGIEKKAQEKIKDQIIKYVEDNKSTIATSILILDAKALIEIIDRWDQKGEIPIDLEMADFLEELSLNPIFVINKMDKIKNSEWDAHLDRVSEKLGFLPPWRQWLDILVPAILRDNYGIDGIKHRINRHIQAFKKLKSQ
;
A
#
# COMPACT_ATOMS: atom_id res chain seq x y z
N MET A 1 -19.04 -9.20 39.29
CA MET A 1 -19.37 -9.02 37.86
C MET A 1 -19.05 -7.63 37.30
N GLN A 2 -19.20 -6.52 38.03
CA GLN A 2 -18.79 -5.18 37.52
C GLN A 2 -17.27 -4.91 37.60
N TYR A 3 -16.55 -5.52 38.55
CA TYR A 3 -15.10 -5.31 38.75
C TYR A 3 -14.19 -6.04 37.74
N GLU A 4 -14.66 -7.11 37.09
CA GLU A 4 -13.86 -7.84 36.09
C GLU A 4 -13.88 -7.17 34.71
N ASN A 5 -14.95 -6.43 34.40
CA ASN A 5 -15.08 -5.70 33.13
C ASN A 5 -14.20 -4.45 33.07
N THR A 6 -14.07 -3.72 34.18
CA THR A 6 -13.21 -2.53 34.27
C THR A 6 -11.72 -2.85 34.15
N ASN A 7 -11.27 -3.99 34.67
CA ASN A 7 -9.88 -4.43 34.55
C ASN A 7 -9.51 -4.89 33.13
N LYS A 8 -10.45 -5.53 32.40
CA LYS A 8 -10.27 -5.88 30.98
C LYS A 8 -10.25 -4.65 30.06
N GLU A 9 -11.10 -3.66 30.33
CA GLU A 9 -11.07 -2.40 29.57
C GLU A 9 -9.77 -1.62 29.81
N GLN A 10 -9.29 -1.57 31.06
CA GLN A 10 -8.01 -0.91 31.39
C GLN A 10 -6.79 -1.65 30.83
N SER A 11 -6.79 -3.00 30.80
CA SER A 11 -5.70 -3.76 30.17
C SER A 11 -5.66 -3.54 28.66
N ASN A 12 -6.81 -3.61 27.97
CA ASN A 12 -6.91 -3.33 26.53
C ASN A 12 -6.50 -1.89 26.19
N LEU A 13 -6.90 -0.90 27.00
CA LEU A 13 -6.47 0.49 26.83
C LEU A 13 -4.94 0.64 26.99
N SER A 14 -4.32 -0.16 27.87
CA SER A 14 -2.88 -0.16 28.08
C SER A 14 -2.11 -0.82 26.93
N ASP A 15 -2.65 -1.90 26.34
CA ASP A 15 -2.05 -2.60 25.20
C ASP A 15 -2.17 -1.76 23.92
N VAL A 16 -3.33 -1.13 23.71
CA VAL A 16 -3.54 -0.14 22.64
C VAL A 16 -2.58 1.04 22.79
N ALA A 17 -2.41 1.56 24.00
CA ALA A 17 -1.47 2.64 24.27
C ALA A 17 -0.02 2.22 24.00
N GLN A 18 0.36 0.98 24.32
CA GLN A 18 1.68 0.43 24.02
C GLN A 18 1.90 0.26 22.51
N ASP A 19 0.93 -0.25 21.77
CA ASP A 19 1.01 -0.36 20.30
C ASP A 19 1.10 1.02 19.64
N ILE A 20 0.32 1.99 20.11
CA ILE A 20 0.39 3.39 19.65
C ILE A 20 1.73 4.04 20.01
N GLN A 21 2.26 3.81 21.21
CA GLN A 21 3.51 4.41 21.65
C GLN A 21 4.71 3.78 20.92
N LYS A 22 4.65 2.48 20.68
CA LYS A 22 5.57 1.73 19.81
C LYS A 22 5.47 2.24 18.38
N PHE A 23 4.28 2.53 17.89
CA PHE A 23 4.07 3.14 16.58
C PHE A 23 4.60 4.58 16.49
N LYS A 24 4.34 5.45 17.49
CA LYS A 24 4.95 6.78 17.61
C LYS A 24 6.48 6.74 17.60
N LYS A 25 7.08 5.69 18.17
CA LYS A 25 8.53 5.44 18.12
C LYS A 25 9.01 5.01 16.72
N TYR A 26 8.15 4.45 15.87
CA TYR A 26 8.45 3.99 14.52
C TYR A 26 8.16 5.00 13.39
N ILE A 27 7.35 6.04 13.63
CA ILE A 27 7.18 7.19 12.70
C ILE A 27 8.37 8.15 12.74
N ARG A 28 9.40 7.88 13.55
CA ARG A 28 10.66 8.63 13.45
C ARG A 28 11.41 8.20 12.18
N THR A 29 11.01 8.79 11.07
CA THR A 29 11.83 8.96 9.86
C THR A 29 12.00 10.45 9.65
N GLU A 30 13.03 10.99 10.29
CA GLU A 30 13.68 12.20 9.77
C GLU A 30 15.16 11.87 9.55
N LYS A 31 15.52 11.64 8.29
CA LYS A 31 16.61 12.42 7.73
C LYS A 31 15.94 13.66 7.13
N LYS A 32 15.92 14.76 7.89
CA LYS A 32 15.59 16.07 7.32
C LYS A 32 16.57 16.34 6.19
N GLY A 33 16.06 16.63 4.99
CA GLY A 33 16.85 17.17 3.89
C GLY A 33 17.11 16.26 2.68
N ASP A 34 16.41 15.13 2.52
CA ASP A 34 16.44 14.42 1.23
C ASP A 34 15.31 14.89 0.32
N GLU A 35 15.64 15.78 -0.61
CA GLU A 35 14.70 16.35 -1.60
C GLU A 35 14.54 15.47 -2.85
N ARG A 36 15.15 14.28 -2.87
CA ARG A 36 14.97 13.36 -4.00
C ARG A 36 13.50 12.95 -4.13
N PRO A 37 13.04 12.68 -5.36
CA PRO A 37 11.69 12.18 -5.58
C PRO A 37 11.43 10.90 -4.77
N LYS A 38 10.25 10.79 -4.18
CA LYS A 38 9.81 9.61 -3.43
C LYS A 38 8.84 8.77 -4.26
N VAL A 39 8.96 7.46 -4.12
CA VAL A 39 8.01 6.46 -4.63
C VAL A 39 7.44 5.75 -3.41
N VAL A 40 6.17 6.01 -3.10
CA VAL A 40 5.53 5.43 -1.91
C VAL A 40 4.84 4.12 -2.25
N VAL A 41 5.07 3.08 -1.45
CA VAL A 41 4.48 1.74 -1.63
C VAL A 41 3.44 1.48 -0.55
N MET A 42 2.23 1.17 -0.99
CA MET A 42 1.06 0.94 -0.14
C MET A 42 0.33 -0.35 -0.52
N GLY A 43 -0.49 -0.82 0.40
CA GLY A 43 -1.35 -1.98 0.21
C GLY A 43 -1.71 -2.62 1.54
N ARG A 44 -2.69 -3.51 1.53
CA ARG A 44 -3.08 -4.24 2.75
C ARG A 44 -1.97 -5.12 3.28
N SER A 45 -2.10 -5.54 4.54
CA SER A 45 -1.25 -6.62 5.05
C SER A 45 -1.33 -7.86 4.14
N ASN A 46 -0.19 -8.51 3.90
CA ASN A 46 -0.03 -9.75 3.14
C ASN A 46 -0.40 -9.70 1.63
N VAL A 47 -0.53 -8.52 1.01
CA VAL A 47 -0.77 -8.42 -0.45
C VAL A 47 0.47 -8.66 -1.31
N GLY A 48 1.67 -8.67 -0.72
CA GLY A 48 2.95 -8.85 -1.42
C GLY A 48 3.88 -7.65 -1.39
N LYS A 49 3.59 -6.62 -0.59
CA LYS A 49 4.41 -5.41 -0.44
C LYS A 49 5.87 -5.69 -0.08
N SER A 50 6.14 -6.49 0.94
CA SER A 50 7.52 -6.85 1.31
C SER A 50 8.23 -7.68 0.23
N THR A 51 7.49 -8.50 -0.52
CA THR A 51 8.03 -9.23 -1.68
C THR A 51 8.44 -8.27 -2.78
N PHE A 52 7.60 -7.28 -3.10
CA PHE A 52 7.93 -6.21 -4.04
C PHE A 52 9.16 -5.43 -3.61
N VAL A 53 9.19 -4.94 -2.37
CA VAL A 53 10.32 -4.16 -1.84
C VAL A 53 11.60 -4.98 -1.94
N LYS A 54 11.61 -6.25 -1.50
CA LYS A 54 12.78 -7.12 -1.62
C LYS A 54 13.23 -7.30 -3.08
N ALA A 55 12.30 -7.51 -4.00
CA ALA A 55 12.61 -7.71 -5.42
C ALA A 55 13.18 -6.45 -6.09
N VAL A 56 12.80 -5.26 -5.61
CA VAL A 56 13.25 -3.97 -6.18
C VAL A 56 14.54 -3.47 -5.53
N THR A 57 14.68 -3.56 -4.21
CA THR A 57 15.83 -3.02 -3.47
C THR A 57 16.99 -4.01 -3.37
N GLY A 58 16.72 -5.32 -3.48
CA GLY A 58 17.71 -6.37 -3.19
C GLY A 58 18.04 -6.51 -1.70
N GLU A 59 17.47 -5.67 -0.83
CA GLU A 59 17.69 -5.74 0.61
C GLU A 59 16.78 -6.79 1.27
N ASN A 60 17.29 -7.44 2.32
CA ASN A 60 16.47 -8.28 3.18
C ASN A 60 15.53 -7.39 4.00
N VAL A 61 14.30 -7.20 3.51
CA VAL A 61 13.23 -6.56 4.28
C VAL A 61 13.06 -7.32 5.59
N ARG A 62 13.27 -6.63 6.73
CA ARG A 62 13.06 -7.21 8.05
C ARG A 62 11.56 -7.48 8.21
N VAL A 63 11.15 -8.70 7.86
CA VAL A 63 9.85 -9.24 8.25
C VAL A 63 9.82 -9.16 9.77
N GLY A 64 8.87 -8.41 10.34
CA GLY A 64 8.78 -8.24 11.79
C GLY A 64 8.78 -9.59 12.51
N LYS A 65 9.20 -9.62 13.78
CA LYS A 65 9.26 -10.84 14.61
C LYS A 65 7.94 -11.63 14.68
N LYS A 66 6.81 -11.00 14.30
CA LYS A 66 5.55 -11.66 13.95
C LYS A 66 5.38 -11.55 12.42
N PRO A 67 5.15 -12.67 11.69
CA PRO A 67 4.82 -12.62 10.27
C PRO A 67 3.66 -11.65 10.03
N GLY A 68 3.78 -10.76 9.03
CA GLY A 68 2.61 -10.03 8.51
C GLY A 68 2.39 -8.59 8.99
N VAL A 69 3.29 -7.95 9.76
CA VAL A 69 3.09 -6.53 10.12
C VAL A 69 4.36 -5.68 10.00
N THR A 70 4.51 -4.99 8.88
CA THR A 70 5.40 -3.82 8.78
C THR A 70 4.71 -2.65 9.49
N LEU A 71 5.24 -2.21 10.64
CA LEU A 71 4.71 -1.07 11.43
C LEU A 71 5.54 0.22 11.28
N LYS A 72 6.64 0.16 10.51
CA LYS A 72 7.59 1.25 10.37
C LYS A 72 7.60 1.74 8.93
N ILE A 73 7.57 3.05 8.74
CA ILE A 73 7.90 3.68 7.45
C ILE A 73 9.40 3.47 7.21
N THR A 74 9.74 2.84 6.09
CA THR A 74 11.14 2.54 5.74
C THR A 74 11.46 3.15 4.39
N GLU A 75 12.49 4.00 4.35
CA GLU A 75 12.98 4.59 3.11
C GLU A 75 14.22 3.82 2.65
N TYR A 76 14.24 3.43 1.38
CA TYR A 76 15.33 2.74 0.71
C TYR A 76 15.94 3.66 -0.35
N ASP A 77 17.26 3.77 -0.36
CA ASP A 77 17.99 4.56 -1.32
C ASP A 77 18.10 3.82 -2.66
N MET A 78 17.45 4.36 -3.70
CA MET A 78 17.49 3.81 -5.06
C MET A 78 18.43 4.61 -5.98
N GLY A 79 19.35 5.38 -5.39
CA GLY A 79 20.26 6.32 -6.04
C GLY A 79 19.54 7.59 -6.49
N THR A 80 18.65 7.47 -7.48
CA THR A 80 18.02 8.64 -8.14
C THR A 80 16.68 9.08 -7.52
N TYR A 81 16.15 8.28 -6.59
CA TYR A 81 14.89 8.46 -5.88
C TYR A 81 14.92 7.67 -4.56
N LEU A 82 13.94 7.89 -3.67
CA LEU A 82 13.71 7.09 -2.48
C LEU A 82 12.50 6.17 -2.68
N LEU A 83 12.64 4.87 -2.41
CA LEU A 83 11.49 3.97 -2.30
C LEU A 83 11.03 3.94 -0.84
N VAL A 84 9.78 4.34 -0.59
CA VAL A 84 9.22 4.41 0.76
C VAL A 84 8.23 3.28 0.97
N ASP A 85 8.59 2.30 1.80
CA ASP A 85 7.70 1.24 2.24
C ASP A 85 6.84 1.73 3.42
N LEU A 86 5.55 1.97 3.17
CA LEU A 86 4.61 2.32 4.23
C LEU A 86 4.12 1.06 4.95
N PRO A 87 3.65 1.18 6.22
CA PRO A 87 2.95 0.10 6.88
C PRO A 87 1.80 -0.44 6.03
N GLY A 88 1.51 -1.74 6.14
CA GLY A 88 0.29 -2.27 5.55
C GLY A 88 -0.93 -1.62 6.21
N PHE A 89 -2.10 -1.69 5.56
CA PHE A 89 -3.37 -1.30 6.17
C PHE A 89 -4.40 -2.43 6.16
N GLY A 90 -5.60 -2.16 6.67
CA GLY A 90 -6.68 -3.14 6.80
C GLY A 90 -6.44 -4.14 7.92
N TYR A 91 -7.16 -5.27 7.87
CA TYR A 91 -7.10 -6.29 8.92
C TYR A 91 -5.67 -6.81 9.14
N MET A 92 -5.20 -6.71 10.38
CA MET A 92 -3.94 -7.26 10.84
C MET A 92 -4.22 -8.19 12.02
N GLU A 93 -3.83 -9.45 11.85
CA GLU A 93 -3.99 -10.44 12.91
C GLU A 93 -3.20 -10.04 14.16
N GLY A 94 -3.87 -10.05 15.31
CA GLY A 94 -3.28 -9.70 16.59
C GLY A 94 -3.06 -8.19 16.83
N ILE A 95 -3.68 -7.32 16.03
CA ILE A 95 -3.72 -5.86 16.26
C ILE A 95 -5.17 -5.41 16.36
N GLU A 96 -5.49 -4.63 17.39
CA GLU A 96 -6.85 -4.13 17.61
C GLU A 96 -7.33 -3.20 16.49
N LYS A 97 -8.64 -3.19 16.22
CA LYS A 97 -9.26 -2.35 15.17
C LYS A 97 -8.91 -0.87 15.32
N LYS A 98 -8.94 -0.35 16.55
CA LYS A 98 -8.59 1.06 16.85
C LYS A 98 -7.13 1.38 16.54
N ALA A 99 -6.22 0.40 16.70
CA ALA A 99 -4.82 0.56 16.32
C ALA A 99 -4.65 0.51 14.80
N GLN A 100 -5.39 -0.36 14.10
CA GLN A 100 -5.41 -0.42 12.62
C GLN A 100 -5.92 0.91 12.01
N GLU A 101 -6.97 1.50 12.57
CA GLU A 101 -7.48 2.82 12.16
C GLU A 101 -6.42 3.91 12.35
N LYS A 102 -5.74 3.94 13.49
CA LYS A 102 -4.62 4.87 13.71
C LYS A 102 -3.45 4.68 12.75
N ILE A 103 -3.19 3.44 12.32
CA ILE A 103 -2.18 3.16 11.30
C ILE A 103 -2.60 3.76 9.97
N LYS A 104 -3.87 3.59 9.57
CA LYS A 104 -4.43 4.22 8.37
C LYS A 104 -4.27 5.75 8.43
N ASP A 105 -4.68 6.38 9.53
CA ASP A 105 -4.62 7.84 9.69
C ASP A 105 -3.18 8.37 9.53
N GLN A 106 -2.19 7.63 10.02
CA GLN A 106 -0.79 8.02 9.89
C GLN A 106 -0.20 7.79 8.51
N ILE A 107 -0.65 6.76 7.80
CA ILE A 107 -0.31 6.56 6.39
C ILE A 107 -0.81 7.76 5.59
N ILE A 108 -2.09 8.12 5.75
CA ILE A 108 -2.71 9.27 5.09
C ILE A 108 -1.90 10.54 5.39
N LYS A 109 -1.68 10.82 6.68
CA LYS A 109 -0.93 12.00 7.11
C LYS A 109 0.48 12.05 6.52
N TYR A 110 1.22 10.94 6.52
CA TYR A 110 2.56 10.91 5.93
C TYR A 110 2.52 11.27 4.44
N VAL A 111 1.56 10.72 3.70
CA VAL A 111 1.42 10.95 2.27
C VAL A 111 1.07 12.40 1.97
N GLU A 112 0.15 12.99 2.75
CA GLU A 112 -0.20 14.41 2.66
C GLU A 112 1.00 15.31 2.99
N ASP A 113 1.67 15.08 4.12
CA ASP A 113 2.82 15.86 4.59
C ASP A 113 3.99 15.80 3.59
N ASN A 114 4.14 14.70 2.84
CA ASN A 114 5.22 14.50 1.87
C ASN A 114 4.81 14.68 0.41
N LYS A 115 3.55 15.03 0.13
CA LYS A 115 2.97 15.10 -1.24
C LYS A 115 3.89 15.79 -2.24
N SER A 116 4.48 16.91 -1.85
CA SER A 116 5.35 17.74 -2.69
C SER A 116 6.64 17.08 -3.16
N THR A 117 7.04 15.96 -2.55
CA THR A 117 8.24 15.17 -2.87
C THR A 117 7.89 13.81 -3.50
N ILE A 118 6.62 13.39 -3.47
CA ILE A 118 6.19 12.10 -4.01
C ILE A 118 5.99 12.24 -5.53
N ALA A 119 6.78 11.50 -6.30
CA ALA A 119 6.66 11.46 -7.75
C ALA A 119 5.57 10.51 -8.22
N THR A 120 5.40 9.39 -7.51
CA THR A 120 4.35 8.42 -7.77
C THR A 120 4.08 7.55 -6.54
N SER A 121 2.88 7.02 -6.45
CA SER A 121 2.50 5.98 -5.49
C SER A 121 2.30 4.63 -6.16
N ILE A 122 2.56 3.55 -5.44
CA ILE A 122 2.28 2.18 -5.86
C ILE A 122 1.26 1.61 -4.87
N LEU A 123 0.12 1.16 -5.39
CA LEU A 123 -0.88 0.44 -4.61
C LEU A 123 -0.89 -1.02 -5.04
N ILE A 124 -0.45 -1.92 -4.15
CA ILE A 124 -0.43 -3.36 -4.40
C ILE A 124 -1.72 -3.98 -3.90
N LEU A 125 -2.42 -4.66 -4.80
CA LEU A 125 -3.72 -5.29 -4.58
C LEU A 125 -3.61 -6.80 -4.81
N ASP A 126 -4.22 -7.62 -3.97
CA ASP A 126 -4.33 -9.08 -4.21
C ASP A 126 -5.49 -9.31 -5.18
N ALA A 127 -5.20 -9.82 -6.38
CA ALA A 127 -6.15 -9.94 -7.48
C ALA A 127 -7.45 -10.65 -7.06
N LYS A 128 -7.32 -11.75 -6.31
CA LYS A 128 -8.47 -12.54 -5.88
C LYS A 128 -9.17 -11.88 -4.70
N ALA A 129 -8.41 -11.50 -3.67
CA ALA A 129 -9.00 -10.96 -2.45
C ALA A 129 -9.71 -9.62 -2.67
N LEU A 130 -9.20 -8.77 -3.57
CA LEU A 130 -9.79 -7.47 -3.89
C LEU A 130 -11.27 -7.63 -4.29
N ILE A 131 -11.55 -8.48 -5.28
CA ILE A 131 -12.91 -8.71 -5.77
C ILE A 131 -13.81 -9.30 -4.68
N GLU A 132 -13.32 -10.30 -3.93
CA GLU A 132 -14.09 -10.91 -2.83
C GLU A 132 -14.44 -9.90 -1.72
N ILE A 133 -13.53 -8.97 -1.44
CA ILE A 133 -13.73 -7.91 -0.45
C ILE A 133 -14.76 -6.91 -0.97
N ILE A 134 -14.59 -6.43 -2.21
CA ILE A 134 -15.54 -5.48 -2.82
C ILE A 134 -16.95 -6.05 -2.84
N ASP A 135 -17.13 -7.27 -3.36
CA ASP A 135 -18.44 -7.89 -3.45
C ASP A 135 -19.12 -8.02 -2.08
N ARG A 136 -18.35 -8.30 -1.03
CA ARG A 136 -18.87 -8.42 0.35
C ARG A 136 -19.26 -7.06 0.94
N TRP A 137 -18.56 -6.00 0.60
CA TRP A 137 -18.80 -4.66 1.13
C TRP A 137 -19.87 -3.91 0.35
N ASP A 138 -19.99 -4.15 -0.97
CA ASP A 138 -21.10 -3.68 -1.80
C ASP A 138 -22.45 -4.14 -1.23
N GLN A 139 -22.53 -5.39 -0.73
CA GLN A 139 -23.71 -5.92 -0.05
C GLN A 139 -24.08 -5.17 1.25
N LYS A 140 -23.12 -4.44 1.83
CA LYS A 140 -23.30 -3.63 3.04
C LYS A 140 -23.44 -2.13 2.73
N GLY A 141 -23.27 -1.72 1.48
CA GLY A 141 -23.24 -0.30 1.10
C GLY A 141 -22.02 0.46 1.64
N GLU A 142 -20.90 -0.23 1.89
CA GLU A 142 -19.66 0.36 2.41
C GLU A 142 -18.55 0.29 1.35
N ILE A 143 -17.61 1.24 1.38
CA ILE A 143 -16.45 1.26 0.47
C ILE A 143 -15.28 0.50 1.13
N PRO A 144 -14.70 -0.51 0.48
CA PRO A 144 -13.49 -1.14 0.97
C PRO A 144 -12.32 -0.17 1.07
N ILE A 145 -11.51 -0.33 2.13
CA ILE A 145 -10.27 0.44 2.32
C ILE A 145 -9.32 0.41 1.11
N ASP A 146 -9.33 -0.65 0.30
CA ASP A 146 -8.55 -0.73 -0.93
C ASP A 146 -8.96 0.33 -1.95
N LEU A 147 -10.28 0.56 -2.11
CA LEU A 147 -10.83 1.58 -3.00
C LEU A 147 -10.68 2.98 -2.39
N GLU A 148 -10.93 3.13 -1.08
CA GLU A 148 -10.71 4.41 -0.38
C GLU A 148 -9.26 4.92 -0.55
N MET A 149 -8.28 4.01 -0.46
CA MET A 149 -6.87 4.36 -0.65
C MET A 149 -6.53 4.59 -2.13
N ALA A 150 -7.22 3.94 -3.07
CA ALA A 150 -7.07 4.23 -4.50
C ALA A 150 -7.54 5.67 -4.80
N ASP A 151 -8.77 6.01 -4.38
CA ASP A 151 -9.37 7.32 -4.55
C ASP A 151 -8.50 8.42 -3.92
N PHE A 152 -8.04 8.21 -2.69
CA PHE A 152 -7.13 9.13 -2.00
C PHE A 152 -5.86 9.43 -2.79
N LEU A 153 -5.23 8.42 -3.42
CA LEU A 153 -4.02 8.63 -4.21
C LEU A 153 -4.29 9.38 -5.53
N GLU A 154 -5.45 9.14 -6.14
CA GLU A 154 -5.89 9.86 -7.33
C GLU A 154 -6.24 11.32 -7.03
N GLU A 155 -6.98 11.58 -5.95
CA GLU A 155 -7.31 12.93 -5.47
C GLU A 155 -6.06 13.76 -5.18
N LEU A 156 -5.02 13.13 -4.63
CA LEU A 156 -3.73 13.78 -4.43
C LEU A 156 -2.90 13.92 -5.71
N SER A 157 -3.37 13.40 -6.84
CA SER A 157 -2.66 13.40 -8.14
C SER A 157 -1.27 12.76 -8.03
N LEU A 158 -1.16 11.70 -7.23
CA LEU A 158 0.09 10.96 -7.00
C LEU A 158 0.35 9.88 -8.06
N ASN A 159 -0.37 9.92 -9.19
CA ASN A 159 -0.21 9.01 -10.33
C ASN A 159 -0.04 7.55 -9.88
N PRO A 160 -1.07 6.94 -9.26
CA PRO A 160 -0.94 5.59 -8.70
C PRO A 160 -0.67 4.54 -9.77
N ILE A 161 0.34 3.71 -9.52
CA ILE A 161 0.57 2.45 -10.23
C ILE A 161 -0.16 1.36 -9.45
N PHE A 162 -1.23 0.83 -10.03
CA PHE A 162 -2.01 -0.26 -9.47
C PHE A 162 -1.39 -1.60 -9.85
N VAL A 163 -0.78 -2.27 -8.87
CA VAL A 163 -0.13 -3.56 -9.05
C VAL A 163 -1.11 -4.65 -8.63
N ILE A 164 -1.69 -5.34 -9.62
CA ILE A 164 -2.64 -6.44 -9.41
C ILE A 164 -1.84 -7.73 -9.21
N ASN A 165 -1.47 -8.01 -7.97
CA ASN A 165 -0.58 -9.10 -7.61
C ASN A 165 -1.33 -10.42 -7.37
N LYS A 166 -0.57 -11.52 -7.39
CA LYS A 166 -1.03 -12.90 -7.18
C LYS A 166 -1.98 -13.38 -8.29
N MET A 167 -1.71 -12.95 -9.52
CA MET A 167 -2.46 -13.40 -10.69
C MET A 167 -2.37 -14.91 -10.93
N ASP A 168 -1.40 -15.60 -10.31
CA ASP A 168 -1.32 -17.07 -10.26
C ASP A 168 -2.52 -17.74 -9.59
N LYS A 169 -3.29 -16.99 -8.79
CA LYS A 169 -4.56 -17.47 -8.20
C LYS A 169 -5.74 -17.41 -9.16
N ILE A 170 -5.58 -16.76 -10.32
CA ILE A 170 -6.61 -16.62 -11.36
C ILE A 170 -6.18 -17.48 -12.55
N LYS A 171 -7.10 -18.25 -13.12
CA LYS A 171 -6.78 -19.06 -14.31
C LYS A 171 -6.39 -18.14 -15.46
N ASN A 172 -5.31 -18.47 -16.18
CA ASN A 172 -4.81 -17.64 -17.29
C ASN A 172 -5.87 -17.27 -18.33
N SER A 173 -6.81 -18.20 -18.63
CA SER A 173 -7.93 -17.95 -19.56
C SER A 173 -8.93 -16.90 -19.07
N GLU A 174 -8.95 -16.61 -17.78
CA GLU A 174 -9.88 -15.68 -17.11
C GLU A 174 -9.21 -14.34 -16.75
N TRP A 175 -7.91 -14.17 -17.05
CA TRP A 175 -7.16 -12.97 -16.65
C TRP A 175 -7.78 -11.69 -17.19
N ASP A 176 -8.16 -11.67 -18.46
CA ASP A 176 -8.71 -10.45 -19.08
C ASP A 176 -10.04 -10.05 -18.45
N ALA A 177 -10.98 -10.99 -18.34
CA ALA A 177 -12.27 -10.73 -17.71
C ALA A 177 -12.11 -10.31 -16.24
N HIS A 178 -11.16 -10.92 -15.52
CA HIS A 178 -10.86 -10.56 -14.14
C HIS A 178 -10.27 -9.15 -14.03
N LEU A 179 -9.31 -8.81 -14.89
CA LEU A 179 -8.67 -7.49 -14.92
C LEU A 179 -9.63 -6.40 -15.40
N ASP A 180 -10.54 -6.70 -16.32
CA ASP A 180 -11.62 -5.80 -16.73
C ASP A 180 -12.49 -5.43 -15.52
N ARG A 181 -12.91 -6.44 -14.75
CA ARG A 181 -13.67 -6.24 -13.52
C ARG A 181 -12.90 -5.45 -12.46
N VAL A 182 -11.61 -5.73 -12.29
CA VAL A 182 -10.75 -4.96 -11.37
C VAL A 182 -10.64 -3.51 -11.85
N SER A 183 -10.45 -3.26 -13.14
CA SER A 183 -10.34 -1.92 -13.71
C SER A 183 -11.64 -1.12 -13.48
N GLU A 184 -12.80 -1.74 -13.73
CA GLU A 184 -14.10 -1.11 -13.52
C GLU A 184 -14.32 -0.73 -12.05
N LYS A 185 -13.96 -1.62 -11.12
CA LYS A 185 -14.05 -1.33 -9.68
C LYS A 185 -13.10 -0.24 -9.20
N LEU A 186 -12.00 -0.02 -9.92
CA LEU A 186 -11.07 1.09 -9.68
C LEU A 186 -11.48 2.38 -10.46
N GLY A 187 -12.63 2.40 -11.13
CA GLY A 187 -13.12 3.56 -11.87
C GLY A 187 -12.65 3.66 -13.33
N PHE A 188 -11.99 2.62 -13.85
CA PHE A 188 -11.46 2.58 -15.22
C PHE A 188 -12.34 1.73 -16.14
N LEU A 189 -12.69 2.27 -17.32
CA LEU A 189 -13.55 1.57 -18.27
C LEU A 189 -12.83 0.38 -18.94
N PRO A 190 -13.46 -0.79 -19.09
CA PRO A 190 -12.87 -1.91 -19.82
C PRO A 190 -12.73 -1.59 -21.33
N PRO A 191 -11.85 -2.29 -22.07
CA PRO A 191 -10.91 -3.30 -21.57
C PRO A 191 -9.74 -2.71 -20.77
N TRP A 192 -9.28 -3.46 -19.76
CA TRP A 192 -8.17 -3.11 -18.86
C TRP A 192 -6.88 -2.76 -19.62
N ARG A 193 -6.68 -3.35 -20.81
CA ARG A 193 -5.54 -3.13 -21.69
C ARG A 193 -5.37 -1.69 -22.17
N GLN A 194 -6.38 -0.83 -22.04
CA GLN A 194 -6.24 0.60 -22.32
C GLN A 194 -5.44 1.32 -21.23
N TRP A 195 -5.41 0.74 -20.04
CA TRP A 195 -4.85 1.32 -18.83
C TRP A 195 -3.49 0.71 -18.49
N LEU A 196 -2.76 0.20 -19.48
CA LEU A 196 -1.44 -0.39 -19.24
C LEU A 196 -0.52 0.61 -18.55
N ASP A 197 -0.64 1.92 -18.76
CA ASP A 197 0.24 2.89 -18.10
C ASP A 197 0.08 2.95 -16.57
N ILE A 198 -1.05 2.50 -16.03
CA ILE A 198 -1.37 2.55 -14.59
C ILE A 198 -1.57 1.15 -13.96
N LEU A 199 -2.13 0.19 -14.70
CA LEU A 199 -2.44 -1.16 -14.23
C LEU A 199 -1.35 -2.15 -14.65
N VAL A 200 -0.84 -2.91 -13.67
CA VAL A 200 0.19 -3.92 -13.89
C VAL A 200 -0.22 -5.25 -13.25
N PRO A 201 -0.61 -6.27 -14.04
CA PRO A 201 -0.75 -7.63 -13.52
C PRO A 201 0.62 -8.17 -13.11
N ALA A 202 0.69 -8.79 -11.93
CA ALA A 202 1.94 -9.24 -11.34
C ALA A 202 1.81 -10.57 -10.60
N ILE A 203 2.92 -11.30 -10.57
CA ILE A 203 3.15 -12.44 -9.67
C ILE A 203 4.50 -12.15 -9.01
N LEU A 204 4.47 -11.28 -8.01
CA LEU A 204 5.70 -10.70 -7.42
C LEU A 204 6.64 -11.76 -6.84
N ARG A 205 6.09 -12.88 -6.37
CA ARG A 205 6.89 -14.03 -5.87
C ARG A 205 7.76 -14.67 -6.95
N ASP A 206 7.32 -14.60 -8.20
CA ASP A 206 7.99 -15.17 -9.37
C ASP A 206 8.68 -14.06 -10.21
N ASN A 207 8.80 -12.84 -9.65
CA ASN A 207 9.30 -11.63 -10.32
C ASN A 207 8.52 -11.19 -11.58
N TYR A 208 7.37 -11.80 -11.86
CA TYR A 208 6.53 -11.41 -13.00
C TYR A 208 5.91 -10.02 -12.77
N GLY A 209 6.04 -9.13 -13.76
CA GLY A 209 5.51 -7.77 -13.74
C GLY A 209 6.48 -6.71 -13.16
N ILE A 210 7.57 -7.12 -12.49
CA ILE A 210 8.52 -6.19 -11.84
C ILE A 210 9.11 -5.17 -12.81
N ASP A 211 9.54 -5.60 -14.00
CA ASP A 211 10.14 -4.70 -14.99
C ASP A 211 9.13 -3.68 -15.51
N GLY A 212 7.87 -4.08 -15.66
CA GLY A 212 6.79 -3.16 -15.99
C GLY A 212 6.60 -2.10 -14.91
N ILE A 213 6.63 -2.48 -13.64
CA ILE A 213 6.53 -1.54 -12.52
C ILE A 213 7.72 -0.58 -12.52
N LYS A 214 8.95 -1.08 -12.64
CA LYS A 214 10.18 -0.26 -12.69
C LYS A 214 10.16 0.75 -13.84
N HIS A 215 9.68 0.33 -15.02
CA HIS A 215 9.55 1.22 -16.16
C HIS A 215 8.61 2.41 -15.87
N ARG A 216 7.46 2.15 -15.25
CA ARG A 216 6.49 3.19 -14.87
C ARG A 216 7.04 4.12 -13.78
N ILE A 217 7.68 3.56 -12.75
CA ILE A 217 8.39 4.33 -11.72
C ILE A 217 9.36 5.33 -12.36
N ASN A 218 10.23 4.84 -13.24
CA ASN A 218 11.21 5.69 -13.92
C ASN A 218 10.54 6.80 -14.73
N ARG A 219 9.45 6.50 -15.44
CA ARG A 219 8.68 7.49 -16.21
C ARG A 219 8.14 8.60 -15.31
N HIS A 220 7.50 8.25 -14.20
CA HIS A 220 6.95 9.24 -13.26
C HIS A 220 8.03 10.06 -12.57
N ILE A 221 9.17 9.46 -12.21
CA ILE A 221 10.32 10.20 -11.65
C ILE A 221 10.85 11.23 -12.66
N GLN A 222 10.99 10.86 -13.93
CA GLN A 222 11.45 11.79 -14.96
C GLN A 222 10.45 12.92 -15.19
N ALA A 223 9.15 12.62 -15.22
CA ALA A 223 8.10 13.64 -15.31
C ALA A 223 8.14 14.59 -14.11
N PHE A 224 8.25 14.05 -12.90
CA PHE A 224 8.33 14.83 -11.67
C PHE A 224 9.55 15.77 -11.64
N LYS A 225 10.74 15.27 -12.03
CA LYS A 225 11.96 16.09 -12.12
C LYS A 225 11.81 17.24 -13.11
N LYS A 226 11.20 16.98 -14.27
CA LYS A 226 10.93 18.03 -15.28
C LYS A 226 10.01 19.13 -14.76
N LEU A 227 8.97 18.76 -14.01
CA LEU A 227 8.04 19.73 -13.40
C LEU A 227 8.70 20.58 -12.31
N LYS A 228 9.66 20.02 -11.54
CA LYS A 228 10.39 20.75 -10.49
C LYS A 228 11.52 21.62 -11.02
N SER A 229 12.00 21.39 -12.24
CA SER A 229 13.04 22.20 -12.88
C SER A 229 12.51 23.42 -13.64
N GLN A 230 11.20 23.61 -13.68
CA GLN A 230 10.50 24.77 -14.25
C GLN A 230 10.15 25.75 -13.14
#